data_AF-A0AAF5Q5N3-F1
#
_entry.id   AF-A0AAF5Q5N3-F1
#
_cell.length_a   1.000
_cell.length_b   1.000
_cell.length_c   1.000
_cell.angle_alpha   90.00
_cell.angle_beta   90.00
_cell.angle_gamma   90.00
#
_symmetry.space_group_name_H-M   'P 1'
#
loop_
_entity.id
_entity.type
_entity.pdbx_description
1 polymer ?
#
loop_
_entity_poly.entity_id
_entity_poly.type
_entity_poly.pdbx_seq_one_letter_code
_entity_poly.pdbx_strand_id
1 'polypeptide(L)'
;MLLSFYSILLLLCYVLMQTGRTDLLSAGSMQSTLTNETIRECWCEEEGICMKEVELKLRKCLDRCWARDATKVTLRPDDLRQCFIQQKPIGDRLITCIKSNIKCCADSKYGPQIPKQDIRKIVSLTGEKLEEAKYKIIRNPTLQPIQKVLDAVIEIGKCVKDCTMEGGGLEECFERYTCQPCVHVNRMQGTVRRCIKHVGWRRAARELCNCTVEAGVSGLKNFCPLLNLASMK
;
A
#
# COMPACT_ATOMS: atom_id res chain seq x y z
N MET A 1 -0.88 -9.52 9.82
CA MET A 1 -2.30 -9.47 9.44
C MET A 1 -2.56 -8.10 8.79
N LEU A 2 -1.69 -7.81 7.81
CA LEU A 2 -1.45 -6.56 7.06
C LEU A 2 -2.12 -6.59 5.65
N LEU A 3 -3.08 -7.48 5.44
CA LEU A 3 -3.14 -8.31 4.22
C LEU A 3 -3.89 -7.74 3.04
N SER A 4 -4.39 -6.54 3.21
CA SER A 4 -5.53 -6.11 2.42
C SER A 4 -5.27 -4.70 1.89
N PHE A 5 -4.57 -3.88 2.67
CA PHE A 5 -3.82 -2.74 2.18
C PHE A 5 -2.59 -3.12 1.39
N TYR A 6 -1.82 -4.14 1.83
CA TYR A 6 -0.67 -4.59 1.04
C TYR A 6 -1.09 -5.20 -0.29
N SER A 7 -2.28 -5.78 -0.40
CA SER A 7 -2.78 -6.34 -1.66
C SER A 7 -3.28 -5.26 -2.62
N ILE A 8 -3.89 -4.18 -2.11
CA ILE A 8 -4.20 -2.97 -2.90
C ILE A 8 -2.92 -2.22 -3.27
N LEU A 9 -1.96 -2.08 -2.34
CA LEU A 9 -0.65 -1.48 -2.58
C LEU A 9 0.21 -2.35 -3.50
N LEU A 10 0.07 -3.67 -3.48
CA LEU A 10 0.74 -4.62 -4.39
C LEU A 10 0.10 -4.59 -5.77
N LEU A 11 -1.23 -4.44 -5.89
CA LEU A 11 -1.92 -4.22 -7.16
C LEU A 11 -1.59 -2.84 -7.76
N LEU A 12 -1.55 -1.80 -6.92
CA LEU A 12 -1.07 -0.48 -7.35
C LEU A 12 0.41 -0.55 -7.71
N CYS A 13 1.28 -1.15 -6.89
CA CYS A 13 2.68 -1.39 -7.25
C CYS A 13 2.81 -2.21 -8.53
N TYR A 14 1.93 -3.18 -8.78
CA TYR A 14 1.91 -3.99 -9.99
C TYR A 14 1.61 -3.15 -11.23
N VAL A 15 0.54 -2.35 -11.18
CA VAL A 15 0.14 -1.42 -12.25
C VAL A 15 1.21 -0.34 -12.47
N LEU A 16 1.87 0.12 -11.41
CA LEU A 16 2.93 1.13 -11.46
C LEU A 16 4.28 0.57 -11.93
N MET A 17 4.58 -0.70 -11.60
CA MET A 17 5.80 -1.39 -12.05
C MET A 17 5.68 -1.83 -13.52
N GLN A 18 4.48 -2.19 -14.00
CA GLN A 18 4.26 -2.57 -15.41
C GLN A 18 4.40 -1.40 -16.39
N THR A 19 4.13 -0.18 -15.94
CA THR A 19 4.25 1.02 -16.79
C THR A 19 5.69 1.57 -16.85
N GLY A 20 6.68 0.88 -16.26
CA GLY A 20 8.06 1.36 -16.15
C GLY A 20 8.20 2.62 -15.29
N ARG A 21 7.10 3.09 -14.68
CA ARG A 21 7.04 4.32 -13.89
C ARG A 21 7.21 3.99 -12.41
N THR A 22 8.43 3.59 -12.06
CA THR A 22 8.86 3.58 -10.64
C THR A 22 8.83 4.97 -10.00
N ASP A 23 8.63 6.01 -10.81
CA ASP A 23 8.48 7.40 -10.40
C ASP A 23 7.19 7.69 -9.67
N LEU A 24 6.19 6.79 -9.71
CA LEU A 24 4.98 7.02 -8.92
C LEU A 24 5.13 6.63 -7.44
N LEU A 25 6.13 5.80 -7.14
CA LEU A 25 6.66 5.63 -5.78
C LEU A 25 7.65 6.75 -5.42
N SER A 26 8.02 7.62 -6.38
CA SER A 26 8.63 8.89 -6.05
C SER A 26 7.55 9.77 -5.44
N ALA A 27 7.40 9.64 -4.12
CA ALA A 27 6.97 10.76 -3.32
C ALA A 27 8.00 11.87 -3.59
N GLY A 28 7.76 12.67 -4.64
CA GLY A 28 8.42 13.93 -4.89
C GLY A 28 8.66 14.68 -3.57
N SER A 29 9.90 15.12 -3.40
CA SER A 29 10.55 15.60 -2.17
C SER A 29 9.66 15.72 -0.93
N MET A 30 9.71 14.67 -0.09
CA MET A 30 9.21 14.71 1.30
C MET A 30 9.97 15.73 2.19
N GLN A 31 10.89 16.53 1.65
CA GLN A 31 11.37 17.73 2.34
C GLN A 31 10.23 18.70 2.69
N SER A 32 9.15 18.71 1.90
CA SER A 32 7.95 19.50 2.17
C SER A 32 7.09 18.97 3.32
N THR A 33 7.39 17.78 3.86
CA THR A 33 6.67 17.15 4.98
C THR A 33 7.46 17.17 6.29
N LEU A 34 8.68 17.69 6.26
CA LEU A 34 9.45 18.00 7.46
C LEU A 34 8.78 19.17 8.18
N THR A 35 8.63 19.01 9.48
CA THR A 35 8.37 20.15 10.37
C THR A 35 9.71 20.79 10.76
N ASN A 36 9.68 22.01 11.30
CA ASN A 36 10.87 22.65 11.88
C ASN A 36 11.18 22.10 13.30
N GLU A 37 10.53 21.02 13.70
CA GLU A 37 10.64 20.40 15.02
C GLU A 37 11.42 19.08 14.94
N THR A 38 12.02 18.71 16.06
CA THR A 38 12.55 17.37 16.28
C THR A 38 11.67 16.59 17.23
N ILE A 39 11.61 15.28 17.04
CA ILE A 39 10.91 14.37 17.93
C ILE A 39 11.77 13.14 18.21
N ARG A 40 11.53 12.47 19.32
CA ARG A 40 12.21 11.23 19.68
C ARG A 40 11.87 10.12 18.68
N GLU A 41 12.86 9.35 18.23
CA GLU A 41 12.63 8.10 17.52
C GLU A 41 11.99 7.08 18.47
N CYS A 42 10.93 6.40 18.00
CA CYS A 42 10.26 5.39 18.81
C CYS A 42 11.18 4.22 19.16
N TRP A 43 11.03 3.70 20.37
CA TRP A 43 11.61 2.42 20.76
C TRP A 43 10.90 1.28 20.02
N CYS A 44 11.61 0.20 19.68
CA CYS A 44 11.03 -0.91 18.93
C CYS A 44 9.80 -1.55 19.61
N GLU A 45 9.71 -1.51 20.94
CA GLU A 45 8.53 -1.99 21.66
C GLU A 45 7.32 -1.06 21.48
N GLU A 46 7.52 0.26 21.61
CA GLU A 46 6.49 1.29 21.37
C GLU A 46 6.00 1.24 19.92
N GLU A 47 6.93 1.18 18.95
CA GLU A 47 6.60 1.05 17.53
C GLU A 47 5.80 -0.24 17.27
N GLY A 48 6.21 -1.36 17.88
CA GLY A 48 5.51 -2.63 17.75
C GLY A 48 4.06 -2.58 18.24
N ILE A 49 3.79 -1.85 19.32
CA ILE A 49 2.44 -1.62 19.85
C ILE A 49 1.63 -0.75 18.88
N CYS A 50 2.17 0.41 18.50
CA CYS A 50 1.46 1.35 17.62
C CYS A 50 1.20 0.80 16.23
N MET A 51 2.13 0.03 15.67
CA MET A 51 1.92 -0.62 14.38
C MET A 51 0.79 -1.66 14.42
N LYS A 52 0.56 -2.35 15.55
CA LYS A 52 -0.59 -3.25 15.71
C LYS A 52 -1.92 -2.49 15.72
N GLU A 53 -1.97 -1.32 16.36
CA GLU A 53 -3.15 -0.47 16.36
C GLU A 53 -3.46 0.08 14.96
N VAL A 54 -2.43 0.54 14.24
CA VAL A 54 -2.53 0.94 12.83
C VAL A 54 -3.07 -0.22 11.98
N GLU A 55 -2.52 -1.44 12.13
CA GLU A 55 -3.00 -2.63 11.42
C GLU A 55 -4.49 -2.92 11.69
N LEU A 56 -4.92 -2.78 12.95
CA LEU A 56 -6.30 -3.01 13.34
C LEU A 56 -7.24 -1.95 12.75
N LYS A 57 -6.87 -0.67 12.82
CA LYS A 57 -7.64 0.44 12.25
C LYS A 57 -7.79 0.26 10.74
N LEU A 58 -6.70 -0.05 10.07
CA LEU A 58 -6.66 -0.28 8.62
C LEU A 58 -7.55 -1.44 8.19
N ARG A 59 -7.56 -2.55 8.96
CA ARG A 59 -8.45 -3.68 8.68
C ARG A 59 -9.92 -3.28 8.81
N LYS A 60 -10.28 -2.64 9.92
CA LYS A 60 -11.67 -2.17 10.14
C LYS A 60 -12.13 -1.26 9.01
N CYS A 61 -11.28 -0.34 8.59
CA CYS A 61 -11.55 0.56 7.49
C CYS A 61 -11.68 -0.18 6.15
N LEU A 62 -10.79 -1.14 5.85
CA LEU A 62 -10.96 -1.92 4.64
C LEU A 62 -12.25 -2.74 4.67
N ASP A 63 -12.58 -3.41 5.77
CA ASP A 63 -13.79 -4.24 5.84
C ASP A 63 -15.04 -3.39 5.57
N ARG A 64 -15.09 -2.16 6.14
CA ARG A 64 -16.13 -1.17 5.87
C ARG A 64 -16.17 -0.74 4.40
N CYS A 65 -15.02 -0.40 3.83
CA CYS A 65 -14.92 0.11 2.45
C CYS A 65 -15.17 -0.98 1.41
N TRP A 66 -14.74 -2.21 1.68
CA TRP A 66 -14.97 -3.38 0.84
C TRP A 66 -16.46 -3.69 0.74
N ALA A 67 -17.16 -3.74 1.89
CA ALA A 67 -18.60 -3.96 1.92
C ALA A 67 -19.38 -2.91 1.12
N ARG A 68 -18.87 -1.68 1.04
CA ARG A 68 -19.49 -0.58 0.29
C ARG A 68 -19.23 -0.65 -1.22
N ASP A 69 -17.99 -0.90 -1.62
CA ASP A 69 -17.54 -0.60 -2.99
C ASP A 69 -17.20 -1.85 -3.83
N ALA A 70 -17.00 -3.04 -3.23
CA ALA A 70 -16.61 -4.24 -3.98
C ALA A 70 -17.70 -4.74 -4.95
N THR A 71 -18.97 -4.51 -4.61
CA THR A 71 -20.14 -4.88 -5.43
C THR A 71 -20.21 -4.09 -6.74
N LYS A 72 -19.49 -2.97 -6.86
CA LYS A 72 -19.37 -2.20 -8.10
C LYS A 72 -18.58 -2.93 -9.19
N VAL A 73 -17.78 -3.93 -8.81
CA VAL A 73 -16.85 -4.64 -9.70
C VAL A 73 -17.29 -6.08 -9.96
N THR A 74 -17.93 -6.72 -8.99
CA THR A 74 -18.37 -8.10 -9.09
C THR A 74 -19.62 -8.35 -8.26
N LEU A 75 -20.44 -9.31 -8.71
CA LEU A 75 -21.54 -9.88 -7.93
C LEU A 75 -21.08 -10.88 -6.86
N ARG A 76 -19.79 -11.23 -6.84
CA ARG A 76 -19.18 -12.17 -5.89
C ARG A 76 -18.05 -11.50 -5.10
N PRO A 77 -18.37 -10.49 -4.27
CA PRO A 77 -17.38 -9.69 -3.55
C PRO A 77 -16.59 -10.49 -2.51
N ASP A 78 -17.15 -11.56 -1.96
CA ASP A 78 -16.47 -12.44 -1.01
C ASP A 78 -15.45 -13.35 -1.71
N ASP A 79 -15.80 -13.96 -2.84
CA ASP A 79 -14.85 -14.72 -3.69
C ASP A 79 -13.67 -13.81 -4.09
N LEU A 80 -13.99 -12.59 -4.53
CA LEU A 80 -12.98 -11.59 -4.87
C LEU A 80 -12.10 -11.29 -3.67
N ARG A 81 -12.67 -11.12 -2.46
CA ARG A 81 -11.90 -10.88 -1.23
C ARG A 81 -10.96 -12.03 -0.93
N GLN A 82 -11.42 -13.27 -1.11
CA GLN A 82 -10.59 -14.46 -0.89
C GLN A 82 -9.37 -14.49 -1.81
N CYS A 83 -9.49 -14.04 -3.07
CA CYS A 83 -8.35 -13.92 -3.96
C CYS A 83 -7.22 -13.07 -3.37
N PHE A 84 -7.56 -11.95 -2.71
CA PHE A 84 -6.58 -11.08 -2.07
C PHE A 84 -6.03 -11.69 -0.77
N ILE A 85 -6.88 -12.37 0.00
CA ILE A 85 -6.48 -13.08 1.23
C ILE A 85 -5.49 -14.21 0.92
N GLN A 86 -5.67 -14.94 -0.18
CA GLN A 86 -4.76 -16.01 -0.60
C GLN A 86 -3.34 -15.50 -0.90
N GLN A 87 -3.21 -14.24 -1.34
CA GLN A 87 -1.90 -13.62 -1.60
C GLN A 87 -1.20 -13.12 -0.33
N LYS A 88 -1.81 -13.32 0.86
CA LYS A 88 -1.26 -13.00 2.17
C LYS A 88 0.22 -13.37 2.35
N PRO A 89 0.67 -14.60 2.04
CA PRO A 89 2.02 -15.02 2.34
C PRO A 89 3.08 -14.18 1.61
N ILE A 90 2.75 -13.67 0.43
CA ILE A 90 3.63 -12.80 -0.37
C ILE A 90 3.79 -11.44 0.31
N GLY A 91 2.68 -10.88 0.79
CA GLY A 91 2.69 -9.65 1.58
C GLY A 91 3.49 -9.80 2.89
N ASP A 92 3.27 -10.89 3.63
CA ASP A 92 3.99 -11.13 4.89
C ASP A 92 5.51 -11.27 4.67
N ARG A 93 5.94 -11.94 3.58
CA ARG A 93 7.36 -12.03 3.18
C ARG A 93 7.95 -10.67 2.82
N LEU A 94 7.20 -9.85 2.09
CA LEU A 94 7.64 -8.49 1.72
C LEU A 94 7.88 -7.64 2.96
N ILE A 95 6.95 -7.67 3.89
CA ILE A 95 7.01 -6.91 5.15
C ILE A 95 8.18 -7.37 6.00
N THR A 96 8.35 -8.69 6.13
CA THR A 96 9.47 -9.27 6.88
C THR A 96 10.81 -8.84 6.29
N CYS A 97 10.93 -8.83 4.96
CA CYS A 97 12.12 -8.35 4.28
C CYS A 97 12.37 -6.85 4.55
N ILE A 98 11.34 -6.01 4.42
CA ILE A 98 11.48 -4.55 4.64
C ILE A 98 11.91 -4.27 6.08
N LYS A 99 11.21 -4.85 7.07
CA LYS A 99 11.52 -4.67 8.50
C LYS A 99 12.97 -5.07 8.83
N SER A 100 13.42 -6.22 8.29
CA SER A 100 14.76 -6.73 8.55
C SER A 100 15.88 -5.87 7.94
N ASN A 101 15.58 -5.07 6.91
CA ASN A 101 16.59 -4.30 6.16
C ASN A 101 16.60 -2.79 6.49
N ILE A 102 15.52 -2.27 7.08
CA ILE A 102 15.40 -0.84 7.36
C ILE A 102 15.85 -0.47 8.77
N LYS A 103 15.53 -1.28 9.80
CA LYS A 103 15.76 -0.99 11.23
C LYS A 103 15.40 0.47 11.57
N CYS A 104 14.12 0.76 11.80
CA CYS A 104 13.57 2.12 11.99
C CYS A 104 13.03 2.38 13.40
N CYS A 105 13.69 1.81 14.39
CA CYS A 105 13.39 2.07 15.79
C CYS A 105 14.68 2.06 16.61
N ALA A 106 14.64 2.81 17.71
CA ALA A 106 15.69 2.80 18.70
C ALA A 106 15.67 1.49 19.50
N ASP A 107 16.82 1.11 20.06
CA ASP A 107 16.94 -0.08 20.94
C ASP A 107 16.47 0.19 22.38
N SER A 108 16.22 1.46 22.74
CA SER A 108 15.73 1.86 24.07
C SER A 108 14.70 2.99 24.00
N LYS A 109 14.01 3.23 25.12
CA LYS A 109 13.06 4.34 25.32
C LYS A 109 13.66 5.75 25.19
N TYR A 110 14.99 5.87 25.15
CA TYR A 110 15.70 7.14 24.98
C TYR A 110 16.26 7.28 23.56
N GLY A 111 15.43 6.97 22.56
CA GLY A 111 15.82 7.06 21.14
C GLY A 111 16.36 8.44 20.75
N PRO A 112 17.18 8.51 19.68
CA PRO A 112 17.74 9.76 19.21
C PRO A 112 16.64 10.74 18.76
N GLN A 113 16.96 12.03 18.73
CA GLN A 113 16.08 13.04 18.12
C GLN A 113 16.18 12.93 16.59
N ILE A 114 15.01 12.85 15.94
CA ILE A 114 14.86 12.81 14.49
C ILE A 114 14.02 14.00 14.02
N PRO A 115 14.17 14.46 12.77
CA PRO A 115 13.28 15.47 12.21
C PRO A 115 11.84 14.97 12.18
N LYS A 116 10.92 15.70 12.82
CA LYS A 116 9.51 15.31 12.91
C LYS A 116 8.83 15.48 11.54
N GLN A 117 8.08 14.46 11.14
CA GLN A 117 7.33 14.40 9.89
C GLN A 117 5.85 14.71 10.14
N ASP A 118 5.21 15.38 9.19
CA ASP A 118 3.74 15.49 9.13
C ASP A 118 3.17 14.27 8.39
N ILE A 119 2.76 13.23 9.13
CA ILE A 119 2.30 11.97 8.53
C ILE A 119 0.98 12.19 7.79
N ARG A 120 0.12 13.10 8.25
CA ARG A 120 -1.12 13.45 7.54
C ARG A 120 -0.83 14.01 6.16
N LYS A 121 0.09 14.97 6.08
CA LYS A 121 0.52 15.56 4.82
C LYS A 121 1.17 14.54 3.90
N ILE A 122 1.98 13.62 4.43
CA ILE A 122 2.55 12.50 3.67
C ILE A 122 1.44 11.65 3.04
N VAL A 123 0.43 11.26 3.83
CA VAL A 123 -0.68 10.44 3.34
C VAL A 123 -1.51 11.20 2.29
N SER A 124 -1.82 12.47 2.52
CA SER A 124 -2.56 13.31 1.58
C SER A 124 -1.84 13.49 0.25
N LEU A 125 -0.57 13.89 0.28
CA LEU A 125 0.26 14.06 -0.93
C LEU A 125 0.43 12.74 -1.70
N THR A 126 0.52 11.61 -0.99
CA THR A 126 0.57 10.29 -1.62
C THR A 126 -0.74 9.97 -2.33
N GLY A 127 -1.89 10.31 -1.72
CA GLY A 127 -3.21 10.15 -2.33
C GLY A 127 -3.40 11.02 -3.58
N GLU A 128 -2.96 12.28 -3.55
CA GLU A 128 -3.01 13.18 -4.70
C GLU A 128 -2.19 12.66 -5.89
N LYS A 129 -0.95 12.20 -5.63
CA LYS A 129 -0.10 11.60 -6.66
C LYS A 129 -0.70 10.34 -7.27
N LEU A 130 -1.41 9.55 -6.47
CA LEU A 130 -2.12 8.38 -6.96
C LEU A 130 -3.29 8.76 -7.88
N GLU A 131 -4.02 9.84 -7.57
CA GLU A 131 -5.04 10.37 -8.48
C GLU A 131 -4.46 10.90 -9.77
N GLU A 132 -3.34 11.62 -9.72
CA GLU A 132 -2.64 12.07 -10.93
C GLU A 132 -2.17 10.90 -11.80
N ALA A 133 -1.70 9.83 -11.16
CA ALA A 133 -1.33 8.59 -11.83
C ALA A 133 -2.49 7.99 -12.61
N LYS A 134 -3.67 7.96 -11.99
CA LYS A 134 -4.90 7.47 -12.59
C LYS A 134 -5.18 8.19 -13.91
N TYR A 135 -5.12 9.52 -13.93
CA TYR A 135 -5.34 10.28 -15.17
C TYR A 135 -4.35 9.92 -16.27
N LYS A 136 -3.09 9.64 -15.91
CA LYS A 136 -2.06 9.19 -16.87
C LYS A 136 -2.28 7.74 -17.33
N ILE A 137 -2.86 6.89 -16.49
CA ILE A 137 -3.16 5.47 -16.76
C ILE A 137 -4.42 5.34 -17.64
N ILE A 138 -5.49 6.08 -17.34
CA ILE A 138 -6.76 6.06 -18.09
C ILE A 138 -6.58 6.54 -19.54
N ARG A 139 -5.63 7.45 -19.78
CA ARG A 139 -5.29 7.91 -21.13
C ARG A 139 -4.57 6.85 -21.98
N ASN A 140 -4.19 5.70 -21.43
CA ASN A 140 -3.61 4.61 -22.19
C ASN A 140 -4.72 3.71 -22.78
N PRO A 141 -4.88 3.63 -24.12
CA PRO A 141 -5.91 2.82 -24.76
C PRO A 141 -5.86 1.34 -24.36
N THR A 142 -4.66 0.82 -24.06
CA THR A 142 -4.43 -0.56 -23.63
C THR A 142 -5.08 -0.89 -22.28
N LEU A 143 -5.38 0.13 -21.47
CA LEU A 143 -5.91 -0.03 -20.10
C LEU A 143 -7.40 0.32 -20.00
N GLN A 144 -8.03 0.79 -21.09
CA GLN A 144 -9.48 0.99 -21.11
C GLN A 144 -10.30 -0.25 -20.72
N PRO A 145 -9.94 -1.49 -21.12
CA PRO A 145 -10.69 -2.68 -20.74
C PRO A 145 -10.77 -2.91 -19.22
N ILE A 146 -9.79 -2.40 -18.46
CA ILE A 146 -9.70 -2.56 -17.02
C ILE A 146 -10.10 -1.30 -16.24
N GLN A 147 -10.57 -0.25 -16.93
CA GLN A 147 -10.84 1.06 -16.31
C GLN A 147 -11.83 0.97 -15.14
N LYS A 148 -12.94 0.23 -15.30
CA LYS A 148 -13.92 0.03 -14.22
C LYS A 148 -13.31 -0.62 -12.97
N VAL A 149 -12.37 -1.54 -13.18
CA VAL A 149 -11.65 -2.21 -12.08
C VAL A 149 -10.71 -1.22 -11.40
N LEU A 150 -9.98 -0.43 -12.18
CA LEU A 150 -9.08 0.60 -11.66
C LEU A 150 -9.83 1.68 -10.87
N ASP A 151 -10.96 2.16 -11.36
CA ASP A 151 -11.78 3.17 -10.69
C ASP A 151 -12.27 2.65 -9.33
N ALA A 152 -12.77 1.41 -9.27
CA ALA A 152 -13.23 0.83 -8.02
C ALA A 152 -12.09 0.57 -7.02
N VAL A 153 -10.91 0.12 -7.48
CA VAL A 153 -9.73 -0.03 -6.60
C VAL A 153 -9.34 1.33 -5.99
N ILE A 154 -9.43 2.40 -6.77
CA ILE A 154 -9.11 3.75 -6.33
C ILE A 154 -10.17 4.28 -5.35
N GLU A 155 -11.45 4.04 -5.60
CA GLU A 155 -12.54 4.39 -4.68
C GLU A 155 -12.41 3.67 -3.33
N ILE A 156 -12.11 2.36 -3.35
CA ILE A 156 -11.81 1.59 -2.13
C ILE A 156 -10.59 2.20 -1.43
N GLY A 157 -9.52 2.50 -2.18
CA GLY A 157 -8.31 3.11 -1.63
C GLY A 157 -8.57 4.46 -0.94
N LYS A 158 -9.34 5.34 -1.58
CA LYS A 158 -9.77 6.63 -1.00
C LYS A 158 -10.58 6.43 0.27
N CYS A 159 -11.57 5.54 0.22
CA CYS A 159 -12.40 5.22 1.37
C CYS A 159 -11.56 4.82 2.58
N VAL A 160 -10.61 3.90 2.38
CA VAL A 160 -9.80 3.42 3.50
C VAL A 160 -8.84 4.49 3.99
N LYS A 161 -8.26 5.28 3.08
CA LYS A 161 -7.44 6.44 3.45
C LYS A 161 -8.25 7.39 4.33
N ASP A 162 -9.43 7.83 3.87
CA ASP A 162 -10.28 8.76 4.62
C ASP A 162 -10.70 8.18 5.98
N CYS A 163 -11.18 6.93 6.01
CA CYS A 163 -11.55 6.21 7.24
C CYS A 163 -10.38 6.09 8.23
N THR A 164 -9.17 5.81 7.75
CA THR A 164 -8.00 5.64 8.61
C THR A 164 -7.54 6.98 9.20
N MET A 165 -7.82 8.08 8.49
CA MET A 165 -7.50 9.44 8.91
C MET A 165 -8.56 10.08 9.82
N GLU A 166 -9.73 9.46 9.98
CA GLU A 166 -10.75 9.87 10.97
C GLU A 166 -10.13 9.91 12.39
N GLY A 167 -10.51 10.93 13.17
CA GLY A 167 -9.99 11.16 14.53
C GLY A 167 -8.48 11.46 14.54
N GLY A 168 -7.75 10.85 15.48
CA GLY A 168 -6.29 11.00 15.63
C GLY A 168 -5.46 10.40 14.48
N GLY A 169 -6.11 9.79 13.47
CA GLY A 169 -5.43 9.30 12.28
C GLY A 169 -4.50 8.12 12.57
N LEU A 170 -3.36 8.07 11.86
CA LEU A 170 -2.30 7.07 12.06
C LEU A 170 -1.33 7.44 13.18
N GLU A 171 -1.32 8.72 13.59
CA GLU A 171 -0.38 9.29 14.54
C GLU A 171 -0.84 9.10 15.99
N GLU A 172 -2.12 8.83 16.22
CA GLU A 172 -2.75 8.79 17.55
C GLU A 172 -1.96 7.98 18.59
N CYS A 173 -1.52 6.77 18.24
CA CYS A 173 -0.73 5.96 19.15
C CYS A 173 0.67 6.54 19.39
N PHE A 174 1.32 7.03 18.34
CA PHE A 174 2.68 7.58 18.40
C PHE A 174 2.73 8.88 19.20
N GLU A 175 1.70 9.72 19.10
CA GLU A 175 1.53 10.93 19.91
C GLU A 175 1.42 10.60 21.41
N ARG A 176 0.77 9.47 21.78
CA ARG A 176 0.73 9.02 23.19
C ARG A 176 2.11 8.70 23.76
N TYR A 177 3.03 8.23 22.93
CA TYR A 177 4.42 7.94 23.31
C TYR A 177 5.38 9.11 23.03
N THR A 178 4.88 10.24 22.50
CA THR A 178 5.70 11.40 22.10
C THR A 178 6.91 11.03 21.24
N CYS A 179 6.71 10.11 20.29
CA CYS A 179 7.74 9.62 19.40
C CYS A 179 7.24 9.50 17.96
N GLN A 180 8.15 9.35 16.99
CA GLN A 180 7.82 8.92 15.63
C GLN A 180 8.71 7.77 15.17
N PRO A 181 8.20 6.84 14.32
CA PRO A 181 9.05 5.88 13.65
C PRO A 181 9.98 6.60 12.67
N CYS A 182 11.14 6.03 12.44
CA CYS A 182 12.10 6.58 11.50
C CYS A 182 11.53 6.58 10.06
N VAL A 183 11.64 7.71 9.33
CA VAL A 183 11.16 7.84 7.94
C VAL A 183 12.32 8.21 7.02
N HIS A 184 13.10 7.21 6.61
CA HIS A 184 14.16 7.37 5.60
C HIS A 184 13.67 7.00 4.21
N VAL A 185 13.02 7.94 3.52
CA VAL A 185 12.33 7.73 2.23
C VAL A 185 13.21 7.06 1.17
N ASN A 186 14.42 7.57 0.93
CA ASN A 186 15.32 7.02 -0.08
C ASN A 186 15.78 5.59 0.25
N ARG A 187 16.08 5.34 1.53
CA ARG A 187 16.47 4.01 2.03
C ARG A 187 15.30 3.03 1.99
N MET A 188 14.09 3.51 2.30
CA MET A 188 12.84 2.77 2.22
C MET A 188 12.56 2.34 0.78
N GLN A 189 12.59 3.27 -0.18
CA GLN A 189 12.38 2.97 -1.60
C GLN A 189 13.36 1.93 -2.15
N GLY A 190 14.67 2.10 -1.90
CA GLY A 190 15.68 1.14 -2.32
C GLY A 190 15.45 -0.25 -1.73
N THR A 191 15.05 -0.30 -0.46
CA THR A 191 14.77 -1.56 0.24
C THR A 191 13.50 -2.23 -0.26
N VAL A 192 12.41 -1.50 -0.45
CA VAL A 192 11.16 -2.00 -1.03
C VAL A 192 11.42 -2.61 -2.40
N ARG A 193 12.17 -1.91 -3.27
CA ARG A 193 12.53 -2.41 -4.61
C ARG A 193 13.31 -3.72 -4.54
N ARG A 194 14.29 -3.84 -3.63
CA ARG A 194 15.03 -5.10 -3.42
C ARG A 194 14.11 -6.21 -2.91
N CYS A 195 13.33 -5.94 -1.87
CA CYS A 195 12.45 -6.94 -1.27
C CYS A 195 11.37 -7.45 -2.23
N ILE A 196 10.77 -6.57 -3.05
CA ILE A 196 9.81 -6.99 -4.08
C ILE A 196 10.41 -8.04 -5.03
N LYS A 197 11.68 -7.87 -5.46
CA LYS A 197 12.35 -8.84 -6.34
C LYS A 197 12.46 -10.24 -5.72
N HIS A 198 12.53 -10.34 -4.39
CA HIS A 198 12.75 -11.60 -3.68
C HIS A 198 11.46 -12.34 -3.27
N VAL A 199 10.29 -11.71 -3.34
CA VAL A 199 9.04 -12.33 -2.83
C VAL A 199 8.22 -13.07 -3.88
N GLY A 200 8.70 -13.19 -5.13
CA GLY A 200 7.97 -13.89 -6.18
C GLY A 200 6.71 -13.16 -6.68
N TRP A 201 6.71 -11.82 -6.59
CA TRP A 201 5.55 -10.96 -6.90
C TRP A 201 4.91 -11.21 -8.27
N ARG A 202 5.70 -11.57 -9.29
CA ARG A 202 5.18 -11.86 -10.65
C ARG A 202 4.22 -13.05 -10.64
N ARG A 203 4.53 -14.11 -9.88
CA ARG A 203 3.68 -15.28 -9.73
C ARG A 203 2.37 -14.89 -9.03
N ALA A 204 2.50 -14.20 -7.90
CA ALA A 204 1.38 -13.72 -7.10
C ALA A 204 0.38 -12.88 -7.92
N ALA A 205 0.88 -11.99 -8.77
CA ALA A 205 0.03 -11.16 -9.62
C ALA A 205 -0.74 -11.96 -10.68
N ARG A 206 -0.15 -13.03 -11.25
CA ARG A 206 -0.84 -13.91 -12.20
C ARG A 206 -1.95 -14.70 -11.52
N GLU A 207 -1.64 -15.30 -10.37
CA GLU A 207 -2.61 -16.06 -9.56
C GLU A 207 -3.76 -15.15 -9.12
N LEU A 208 -3.45 -13.95 -8.65
CA LEU A 208 -4.44 -12.95 -8.27
C LEU A 208 -5.33 -12.56 -9.46
N CYS A 209 -4.74 -12.28 -10.63
CA CYS A 209 -5.52 -11.91 -11.81
C CYS A 209 -6.49 -13.01 -12.24
N ASN A 210 -6.00 -14.26 -12.33
CA ASN A 210 -6.85 -15.40 -12.68
C ASN A 210 -7.98 -15.59 -11.67
N CYS A 211 -7.67 -15.56 -10.37
CA CYS A 211 -8.68 -15.67 -9.32
C CYS A 211 -9.71 -14.53 -9.41
N THR A 212 -9.29 -13.29 -9.69
CA THR A 212 -10.24 -12.17 -9.82
C THR A 212 -11.19 -12.32 -11.01
N VAL A 213 -10.73 -12.89 -12.13
CA VAL A 213 -11.58 -13.23 -13.28
C VAL A 213 -12.56 -14.33 -12.89
N GLU A 214 -12.07 -15.38 -12.22
CA GLU A 214 -12.89 -16.46 -11.68
C GLU A 214 -13.89 -15.99 -10.62
N ALA A 215 -13.61 -14.89 -9.93
CA ALA A 215 -14.48 -14.19 -8.99
C ALA A 215 -15.44 -13.19 -9.68
N GLY A 216 -15.49 -13.14 -11.02
CA GLY A 216 -16.49 -12.39 -11.79
C GLY A 216 -16.04 -11.02 -12.28
N VAL A 217 -14.77 -10.65 -12.14
CA VAL A 217 -14.21 -9.40 -12.67
C VAL A 217 -13.91 -9.56 -14.17
N SER A 218 -14.96 -9.48 -15.00
CA SER A 218 -14.90 -9.77 -16.44
C SER A 218 -13.95 -8.85 -17.22
N GLY A 219 -13.76 -7.61 -16.77
CA GLY A 219 -12.84 -6.64 -17.38
C GLY A 219 -11.38 -7.10 -17.45
N LEU A 220 -10.99 -8.07 -16.61
CA LEU A 220 -9.63 -8.62 -16.58
C LEU A 220 -9.41 -9.82 -17.51
N LYS A 221 -10.47 -10.39 -18.10
CA LYS A 221 -10.39 -11.65 -18.87
C LYS A 221 -9.38 -11.62 -20.01
N ASN A 222 -9.28 -10.48 -20.71
CA ASN A 222 -8.34 -10.29 -21.82
C ASN A 222 -6.99 -9.72 -21.36
N PHE A 223 -6.90 -9.24 -20.11
CA PHE A 223 -5.69 -8.65 -19.56
C PHE A 223 -4.80 -9.69 -18.85
N CYS A 224 -5.38 -10.60 -18.07
CA CYS A 224 -4.62 -11.61 -17.33
C CYS A 224 -3.67 -12.46 -18.20
N PRO A 225 -4.05 -12.88 -19.43
CA PRO A 225 -3.13 -13.61 -20.31
C PRO A 225 -1.84 -12.85 -20.66
N LEU A 226 -1.89 -11.51 -20.74
CA LEU A 226 -0.70 -10.69 -21.00
C LEU A 226 0.31 -10.78 -19.85
N LEU A 227 -0.17 -11.02 -18.63
CA LEU A 227 0.68 -11.22 -17.45
C LEU A 227 1.41 -12.57 -17.48
N ASN A 228 0.87 -13.55 -18.20
CA ASN A 228 1.52 -14.82 -18.44
C ASN A 228 2.66 -14.65 -19.47
N LEU A 229 2.47 -13.81 -20.49
CA LEU A 229 3.42 -13.58 -21.59
C LEU A 229 4.59 -12.66 -21.23
N ALA A 230 4.37 -11.67 -20.35
CA ALA A 230 5.41 -10.74 -19.88
C ALA A 230 6.53 -11.41 -19.02
N SER A 231 6.53 -12.74 -18.91
CA SER A 231 7.51 -13.53 -18.17
C SER A 231 8.70 -14.02 -19.00
N MET A 232 8.76 -13.74 -20.31
CA MET A 232 9.83 -14.19 -21.22
C MET A 232 10.94 -13.15 -21.52
N LYS A 233 11.08 -12.09 -20.71
CA LYS A 233 12.24 -11.18 -20.75
C LYS A 233 12.72 -10.80 -19.34
#